data_AF-A0A6J4QGD1-F1
#
_entry.id   AF-A0A6J4QGD1-F1
#
_cell.length_a   1.000
_cell.length_b   1.000
_cell.length_c   1.000
_cell.angle_alpha   90.00
_cell.angle_beta   90.00
_cell.angle_gamma   90.00
#
_symmetry.space_group_name_H-M   'P 1'
#
loop_
_entity.id
_entity.type
_entity.pdbx_description
1 polymer ?
#
loop_
_entity_poly.entity_id
_entity_poly.type
_entity_poly.pdbx_seq_one_letter_code
_entity_poly.pdbx_strand_id
1 'polypeptide(L)' 'MRNPTLAAVLSALIPGIGQLYNGRILAGILWLIITPGLWIGSGGLLGWVCHVISAYTAYSYARDHRVRT' A
#
# COMPACT_ATOMS: atom_id res chain seq x y z
N MET A 1 6.47 -3.10 17.15
CA MET A 1 7.10 -2.03 16.33
C MET A 1 6.82 -2.33 14.86
N ARG A 2 6.34 -1.36 14.08
CA ARG A 2 6.11 -1.57 12.64
C ARG A 2 7.46 -1.56 11.91
N ASN A 3 7.70 -2.53 11.03
CA ASN A 3 8.87 -2.52 10.16
C ASN A 3 8.51 -1.83 8.83
N PRO A 4 9.02 -0.61 8.57
CA PRO A 4 8.65 0.15 7.38
C PRO A 4 9.06 -0.50 6.07
N THR A 5 10.20 -1.20 6.04
CA THR A 5 10.63 -1.96 4.87
C THR A 5 9.67 -3.10 4.56
N LEU A 6 9.22 -3.81 5.60
CA LEU A 6 8.26 -4.91 5.44
C LEU A 6 6.89 -4.40 4.96
N ALA A 7 6.43 -3.26 5.48
CA ALA A 7 5.20 -2.60 5.03
C ALA A 7 5.28 -2.16 3.55
N ALA A 8 6.44 -1.67 3.12
CA ALA A 8 6.68 -1.29 1.73
C ALA A 8 6.63 -2.49 0.78
N VAL A 9 7.33 -3.58 1.12
CA VAL A 9 7.37 -4.82 0.33
C VAL A 9 5.97 -5.43 0.22
N LEU A 10 5.21 -5.46 1.32
CA LEU A 10 3.84 -5.97 1.32
C LEU A 10 2.93 -5.16 0.38
N SER A 11 3.01 -3.83 0.40
CA SER A 11 2.22 -2.98 -0.50
C SER A 11 2.72 -2.99 -1.95
N ALA A 12 3.99 -3.30 -2.19
CA ALA A 12 4.55 -3.43 -3.54
C ALA A 12 4.07 -4.71 -4.24
N LEU A 13 3.93 -5.80 -3.48
CA LEU A 13 3.38 -7.06 -3.98
C LEU A 13 1.88 -6.96 -4.25
N ILE A 14 1.13 -6.47 -3.26
CA ILE A 14 -0.31 -6.27 -3.36
C ILE A 14 -0.66 -4.90 -2.78
N PRO A 15 -1.07 -3.93 -3.62
CA PRO A 15 -1.36 -2.58 -3.18
C PRO A 15 -2.52 -2.62 -2.18
N GLY A 16 -2.23 -2.12 -0.98
CA GLY A 16 -3.15 -2.13 0.15
C GLY A 16 -2.70 -3.00 1.33
N ILE A 17 -1.91 -4.07 1.11
CA ILE A 17 -1.49 -4.95 2.22
C ILE A 17 -0.55 -4.24 3.19
N GLY A 18 0.35 -3.38 2.70
CA GLY A 18 1.21 -2.57 3.57
C GLY A 18 0.41 -1.60 4.45
N GLN A 19 -0.72 -1.10 3.96
CA GLN A 19 -1.64 -0.26 4.74
C GLN A 19 -2.38 -1.08 5.80
N LEU A 20 -2.81 -2.31 5.47
CA LEU A 20 -3.42 -3.24 6.44
C LEU A 20 -2.43 -3.60 7.57
N TYR A 21 -1.16 -3.89 7.23
CA TYR A 21 -0.09 -4.13 8.20
C TYR A 21 0.12 -2.94 9.15
N ASN A 22 -0.04 -1.73 8.63
CA ASN A 22 0.04 -0.51 9.42
C ASN A 22 -1.21 -0.24 10.28
N GLY A 23 -2.28 -1.03 10.16
CA GLY A 23 -3.56 -0.81 10.84
C GLY A 23 -4.46 0.22 10.13
N ARG A 24 -4.11 0.66 8.91
CA ARG A 24 -4.92 1.55 8.10
C ARG A 24 -5.87 0.73 7.22
N ILE A 25 -6.87 0.11 7.85
CA ILE A 25 -7.80 -0.82 7.18
C ILE A 25 -8.53 -0.15 6.03
N LEU A 26 -9.08 1.06 6.25
CA LEU A 26 -9.80 1.79 5.22
C LEU A 26 -8.93 2.14 4.01
N ALA A 27 -7.68 2.55 4.25
CA ALA A 27 -6.73 2.83 3.17
C ALA A 27 -6.36 1.56 2.41
N GLY A 28 -6.16 0.43 3.12
CA GLY A 28 -5.89 -0.86 2.49
C GLY A 28 -7.01 -1.33 1.56
N ILE A 29 -8.26 -1.22 2.00
CA ILE A 29 -9.44 -1.56 1.20
C ILE A 29 -9.55 -0.66 -0.04
N LEU A 30 -9.30 0.65 0.13
CA LEU A 30 -9.35 1.61 -0.96
C LEU A 30 -8.31 1.30 -2.05
N TRP A 31 -7.09 0.95 -1.66
CA TRP A 31 -6.04 0.51 -2.60
C TRP A 31 -6.38 -0.82 -3.30
N LEU A 32 -7.02 -1.76 -2.60
CA LEU A 32 -7.45 -3.04 -3.16
C LEU A 32 -8.56 -2.90 -4.22
N ILE A 33 -9.37 -1.85 -4.18
CA ILE A 33 -10.43 -1.59 -5.16
C ILE A 33 -9.90 -0.76 -6.34
N ILE A 34 -9.17 0.32 -6.04
CA ILE A 34 -8.69 1.26 -7.06
C ILE A 34 -7.66 0.61 -8.00
N THR A 35 -6.75 -0.19 -7.46
CA THR A 35 -5.67 -0.77 -8.27
C THR A 35 -6.17 -1.72 -9.36
N PRO A 36 -7.03 -2.73 -9.09
CA PRO A 36 -7.58 -3.56 -10.15
C PRO A 36 -8.47 -2.76 -11.12
N GLY A 37 -9.21 -1.75 -10.65
CA GLY A 37 -9.98 -0.85 -11.51
C GLY A 37 -9.10 -0.09 -12.51
N LEU A 38 -7.98 0.47 -12.05
CA LEU A 38 -6.98 1.13 -12.91
C LEU A 38 -6.21 0.15 -13.79
N TRP A 39 -5.96 -1.07 -13.31
CA TRP A 39 -5.35 -2.13 -14.11
C TRP A 39 -6.20 -2.46 -15.34
N ILE A 40 -7.49 -2.70 -15.12
CA ILE A 40 -8.44 -3.07 -16.16
C ILE A 40 -8.68 -1.88 -17.11
N GLY A 41 -8.86 -0.67 -16.57
CA GLY A 41 -9.14 0.53 -17.36
C GLY A 41 -7.97 1.06 -18.20
N SER A 42 -6.72 0.74 -17.83
CA SER A 42 -5.51 1.24 -18.52
C SER A 42 -4.70 0.17 -19.26
N GLY A 43 -5.18 -1.08 -19.30
CA GLY A 43 -4.42 -2.19 -19.87
C GLY A 43 -3.16 -2.55 -19.09
N GLY A 44 -3.14 -2.29 -17.77
CA GLY A 44 -2.06 -2.64 -16.85
C GLY A 44 -0.97 -1.59 -16.63
N LEU A 45 -0.90 -0.52 -17.43
CA LEU A 45 0.20 0.47 -17.35
C LEU A 45 0.12 1.36 -16.10
N LEU A 46 -1.07 1.91 -15.78
CA LEU A 46 -1.27 2.74 -14.58
C LEU A 46 -1.27 1.91 -13.29
N GLY A 47 -1.46 0.60 -13.44
CA GLY A 47 -1.37 -0.37 -12.37
C GLY A 47 -0.07 -0.31 -11.59
N TRP A 48 1.05 -0.41 -12.30
CA TRP A 48 2.38 -0.41 -11.70
C TRP A 48 2.66 0.88 -10.90
N VAL A 49 2.14 2.01 -11.36
CA VAL A 49 2.25 3.29 -10.65
C VAL A 49 1.52 3.23 -9.30
N CYS A 50 0.34 2.60 -9.25
CA CYS A 50 -0.39 2.39 -7.99
C CYS A 50 0.38 1.49 -6.99
N HIS A 51 1.09 0.47 -7.46
CA HIS A 51 1.93 -0.37 -6.59
C HIS A 51 3.04 0.45 -5.92
N VAL A 52 3.72 1.31 -6.70
CA VAL A 52 4.80 2.18 -6.19
C VAL A 52 4.26 3.20 -5.18
N ILE A 53 3.15 3.87 -5.51
CA ILE A 53 2.54 4.87 -4.61
C ILE A 53 2.03 4.19 -3.33
N SER A 54 1.39 3.03 -3.43
CA SER A 54 0.91 2.27 -2.27
C SER A 54 2.07 1.86 -1.36
N ALA A 55 3.19 1.38 -1.93
CA ALA A 55 4.39 1.01 -1.20
C ALA A 55 5.02 2.21 -0.48
N TYR A 56 5.16 3.35 -1.17
CA TYR A 56 5.68 4.58 -0.58
C TYR A 56 4.79 5.07 0.58
N THR A 57 3.47 5.05 0.39
CA THR A 57 2.51 5.48 1.42
C THR A 57 2.50 4.54 2.63
N ALA A 58 2.77 3.23 2.43
CA ALA A 58 2.86 2.27 3.52
C ALA A 58 4.18 2.42 4.29
N TYR A 59 5.26 2.69 3.55
CA TYR A 59 6.59 2.94 4.11
C TYR A 59 6.62 4.21 4.96
N SER A 60 6.17 5.35 4.43
CA SER A 60 6.17 6.64 5.14
C SER A 60 5.36 6.56 6.42
N TYR A 61 4.16 5.98 6.35
CA TYR A 61 3.31 5.83 7.54
C TYR A 61 3.95 4.93 8.60
N ALA A 62 4.55 3.81 8.20
CA ALA A 62 5.23 2.90 9.12
C ALA A 62 6.48 3.53 9.76
N ARG A 63 7.17 4.42 9.04
CA ARG A 63 8.30 5.20 9.57
C ARG A 63 7.84 6.19 10.63
N ASP A 64 6.80 6.95 10.32
CA ASP A 64 6.30 8.01 11.21
C ASP A 64 5.59 7.42 12.44
N HIS A 65 4.99 6.23 12.30
CA HIS A 65 4.22 5.54 13.36
C HIS A 65 4.85 4.21 13.77
N ARG A 66 6.16 4.23 14.05
CA ARG A 66 6.96 3.03 14.38
C ARG A 66 6.53 2.37 15.70
N VAL A 67 6.02 3.16 16.64
CA VAL A 67 5.49 2.74 17.95
C VAL A 67 3.95 2.76 17.89
N ARG A 68 3.29 1.67 18.32
CA ARG A 68 1.84 1.68 18.59
C ARG A 68 1.70 2.29 19.99
N THR A 69 1.46 3.59 20.08
CA THR A 69 0.79 4.17 21.25
C THR A 69 -0.69 3.84 21.23
#